data_AF-A0A4J2EC21-F1
#
_entry.id   AF-A0A4J2EC21-F1
#
_cell.length_a   1.000
_cell.length_b   1.000
_cell.length_c   1.000
_cell.angle_alpha   90.00
_cell.angle_beta   90.00
_cell.angle_gamma   90.00
#
_symmetry.space_group_name_H-M   'P 1'
#
loop_
_entity.id
_entity.type
_entity.pdbx_description
1 polymer ?
#
loop_
_entity_poly.entity_id
_entity_poly.type
_entity_poly.pdbx_seq_one_letter_code
_entity_poly.pdbx_strand_id
1 'polypeptide(L)'
;MKSTKEEIQTIKTLLKDSRTAKYHKRLQIILFRLMGKSYKEIIELLDCNQTTIWRNIMPRPEHPKKADAQTIVVSKNKISIKEDKKAL
;
A
#
# COMPACT_ATOMS: atom_id res chain seq x y z
N MET A 1 11.98 -15.36 3.59
CA MET A 1 10.62 -15.54 3.04
C MET A 1 10.78 -15.96 1.58
N LYS A 2 10.34 -17.17 1.24
CA LYS A 2 10.40 -17.67 -0.15
C LYS A 2 9.33 -16.91 -0.93
N SER A 3 9.71 -16.13 -1.93
CA SER A 3 8.75 -15.48 -2.83
C SER A 3 7.92 -16.57 -3.50
N THR A 4 6.60 -16.46 -3.44
CA THR A 4 5.76 -17.39 -4.19
C THR A 4 5.85 -16.98 -5.66
N LYS A 5 6.09 -17.95 -6.56
CA LYS A 5 6.18 -17.67 -8.00
C LYS A 5 4.92 -16.94 -8.52
N GLU A 6 3.80 -17.15 -7.83
CA GLU A 6 2.51 -16.51 -8.04
C GLU A 6 2.52 -15.01 -7.75
N GLU A 7 3.14 -14.55 -6.66
CA GLU A 7 3.28 -13.12 -6.35
C GLU A 7 4.07 -12.40 -7.45
N ILE A 8 5.20 -12.97 -7.87
CA ILE A 8 6.02 -12.42 -8.95
C ILE A 8 5.20 -12.33 -10.25
N GLN A 9 4.45 -13.37 -10.58
CA GLN A 9 3.63 -13.39 -11.79
C GLN A 9 2.52 -12.34 -11.71
N THR A 10 1.87 -12.18 -10.56
CA THR A 10 0.82 -11.19 -10.32
C THR A 10 1.37 -9.77 -10.44
N ILE A 11 2.54 -9.49 -9.90
CA ILE A 11 3.16 -8.16 -10.01
C ILE A 11 3.54 -7.87 -11.47
N LYS A 12 4.05 -8.87 -12.20
CA LYS A 12 4.37 -8.72 -13.63
C LYS A 12 3.13 -8.43 -14.49
N THR A 13 1.98 -9.03 -14.20
CA THR A 13 0.74 -8.70 -14.92
C THR A 13 0.27 -7.29 -14.58
N LEU A 14 0.31 -6.91 -13.30
CA LEU A 14 -0.06 -5.56 -12.86
C LEU A 14 0.85 -4.46 -13.42
N LEU A 15 2.11 -4.74 -13.73
CA LEU A 15 3.00 -3.78 -14.38
C LEU A 15 2.69 -3.55 -15.88
N LYS A 16 1.98 -4.47 -16.53
CA LYS A 16 1.55 -4.31 -17.92
C LYS A 16 0.28 -3.44 -18.05
N ASP A 17 -0.53 -3.41 -17.01
CA ASP A 17 -1.76 -2.63 -16.99
C ASP A 17 -1.47 -1.13 -16.83
N SER A 18 -2.06 -0.30 -17.69
CA SER A 18 -1.94 1.17 -17.59
C SER A 18 -2.74 1.75 -16.42
N ARG A 19 -3.84 1.10 -16.03
CA ARG A 19 -4.71 1.52 -14.90
C ARG A 19 -3.96 1.58 -13.57
N THR A 20 -2.93 0.74 -13.43
CA THR A 20 -2.09 0.64 -12.24
C THR A 20 -0.82 1.49 -12.35
N ALA A 21 -0.65 2.29 -13.41
CA ALA A 21 0.55 3.09 -13.67
C ALA A 21 0.98 3.95 -12.47
N LYS A 22 0.00 4.50 -11.75
CA LYS A 22 0.23 5.25 -10.50
C LYS A 22 1.06 4.47 -9.46
N TYR A 23 0.96 3.16 -9.45
CA TYR A 23 1.62 2.25 -8.51
C TYR A 23 2.85 1.56 -9.09
N HIS A 24 3.18 1.77 -10.37
CA HIS A 24 4.25 1.02 -11.05
C HIS A 24 5.60 1.14 -10.35
N LYS A 25 5.99 2.34 -9.90
CA LYS A 25 7.26 2.53 -9.17
C LYS A 25 7.31 1.67 -7.89
N ARG A 26 6.19 1.56 -7.16
CA ARG A 26 6.09 0.70 -5.98
C ARG A 26 6.16 -0.79 -6.35
N LEU A 27 5.42 -1.19 -7.39
CA LEU A 27 5.40 -2.57 -7.88
C LEU A 27 6.79 -3.03 -8.35
N GLN A 28 7.54 -2.16 -9.04
CA GLN A 28 8.92 -2.43 -9.46
C GLN A 28 9.87 -2.63 -8.26
N ILE A 29 9.78 -1.78 -7.22
CA ILE A 29 10.58 -1.94 -5.99
C ILE A 29 10.30 -3.29 -5.33
N ILE A 30 9.02 -3.66 -5.20
CA ILE A 30 8.62 -4.94 -4.58
C ILE A 30 9.12 -6.11 -5.43
N LEU A 31 8.94 -6.06 -6.75
CA LEU A 31 9.41 -7.08 -7.68
C LEU A 31 10.93 -7.28 -7.58
N PHE A 32 11.72 -6.20 -7.62
CA PHE A 32 13.16 -6.30 -7.52
C PHE A 32 13.61 -6.86 -6.16
N ARG A 33 12.92 -6.52 -5.07
CA ARG A 33 13.22 -7.10 -3.77
C ARG A 33 12.92 -8.59 -3.71
N LEU A 34 11.80 -9.03 -4.30
CA LEU A 34 11.44 -10.45 -4.40
C LEU A 34 12.42 -11.24 -5.28
N MET A 35 12.97 -10.60 -6.31
CA MET A 35 14.01 -11.17 -7.18
C MET A 35 15.42 -11.16 -6.56
N GLY A 36 15.57 -10.66 -5.32
CA GLY A 36 16.84 -10.70 -4.59
C GLY A 36 17.79 -9.54 -4.91
N LYS A 37 17.33 -8.48 -5.58
CA LYS A 37 18.16 -7.28 -5.81
C LYS A 37 18.53 -6.59 -4.50
N SER A 38 19.76 -6.08 -4.45
CA SER A 38 20.24 -5.23 -3.38
C SER A 38 19.58 -3.85 -3.44
N TYR A 39 19.56 -3.12 -2.32
CA TYR A 39 19.03 -1.76 -2.31
C TYR A 39 19.84 -0.82 -3.20
N LYS A 40 21.16 -1.01 -3.30
CA LYS A 40 22.02 -0.22 -4.18
C LYS A 40 21.62 -0.38 -5.65
N GLU A 41 21.43 -1.62 -6.11
CA GLU A 41 20.97 -1.88 -7.49
C GLU A 41 19.59 -1.28 -7.75
N ILE A 42 18.66 -1.35 -6.80
CA ILE A 42 17.31 -0.77 -6.95
C ILE A 42 17.38 0.76 -7.06
N ILE A 43 18.23 1.40 -6.25
CA ILE A 43 18.46 2.85 -6.28
C ILE A 43 18.98 3.27 -7.66
N GLU A 44 20.00 2.57 -8.17
CA GLU A 44 20.62 2.85 -9.48
C GLU A 44 19.64 2.61 -10.65
N LEU A 45 18.84 1.54 -10.60
CA LEU A 45 17.93 1.18 -11.68
C LEU A 45 16.67 2.06 -11.76
N LEU A 46 16.15 2.51 -10.62
CA LEU A 46 14.87 3.23 -10.55
C LEU A 46 15.01 4.72 -10.24
N ASP A 47 16.24 5.19 -10.05
CA ASP A 47 16.58 6.54 -9.60
C ASP A 47 15.67 6.96 -8.43
N CYS A 48 15.80 6.25 -7.32
CA CYS A 48 14.98 6.46 -6.13
C CYS A 48 15.81 6.38 -4.85
N ASN A 49 15.37 7.07 -3.80
CA ASN A 49 16.10 7.07 -2.53
C ASN A 49 15.83 5.81 -1.69
N GLN A 50 16.75 5.51 -0.77
CA GLN A 50 16.65 4.34 0.11
C GLN A 50 15.42 4.38 1.04
N THR A 51 15.00 5.57 1.48
CA THR A 51 13.83 5.72 2.36
C THR A 51 12.52 5.40 1.64
N THR A 52 12.44 5.67 0.34
CA THR A 52 11.30 5.29 -0.52
C THR A 52 11.22 3.78 -0.65
N ILE A 53 12.35 3.11 -0.83
CA ILE A 53 12.41 1.64 -0.86
C ILE A 53 11.89 1.07 0.46
N TRP A 54 12.38 1.57 1.60
CA TRP A 54 11.98 1.09 2.92
C TRP A 54 10.48 1.26 3.19
N ARG A 55 9.90 2.42 2.86
CA ARG A 55 8.45 2.71 3.00
C ARG A 55 7.56 1.81 2.15
N ASN A 56 8.06 1.29 1.03
CA ASN A 56 7.29 0.43 0.13
C ASN A 56 7.38 -1.05 0.50
N ILE A 57 8.49 -1.47 1.12
CA ILE A 57 8.71 -2.86 1.54
C ILE A 57 8.14 -3.14 2.93
N MET A 58 8.29 -2.19 3.87
CA MET A 58 7.76 -2.38 5.21
C MET A 58 6.27 -1.98 5.24
N PRO A 59 5.37 -2.91 5.63
CA PRO A 59 3.98 -2.54 5.89
C PRO A 59 3.96 -1.52 7.03
N ARG A 60 3.08 -0.52 6.93
CA ARG A 60 2.91 0.43 8.01
C ARG A 60 2.33 -0.33 9.21
N PRO A 61 2.97 -0.28 10.40
CA PRO A 61 2.39 -0.91 11.58
C PRO A 61 1.00 -0.34 11.84
N GLU A 62 0.08 -1.21 12.21
CA GLU A 62 -1.25 -0.76 12.62
C GLU A 62 -1.11 0.11 13.86
N HIS A 63 -1.85 1.22 13.89
CA HIS A 63 -1.90 2.07 15.06
C HIS A 63 -2.52 1.30 16.24
N PRO A 64 -1.91 1.31 17.43
CA PRO A 64 -2.36 0.51 18.57
C PRO A 64 -3.72 0.96 19.14
N LYS A 65 -4.18 2.17 18.80
CA LYS A 65 -5.47 2.75 19.25
C LYS A 65 -6.44 2.94 18.09
N LYS A 66 -6.61 1.92 17.24
CA LYS A 66 -7.72 1.93 16.28
C LYS A 66 -9.02 1.66 17.05
N ALA A 67 -10.03 2.50 16.83
CA ALA A 67 -11.38 2.20 17.29
C ALA A 67 -11.88 0.92 16.62
N ASP A 68 -12.65 0.14 17.35
CA ASP A 68 -13.32 -1.06 16.83
C ASP A 68 -14.32 -0.67 15.72
N ALA A 69 -14.53 -1.60 14.78
CA ALA A 69 -15.41 -1.38 13.63
C ALA A 69 -16.83 -0.99 14.06
N GLN A 70 -17.30 -1.52 15.19
CA GLN A 70 -18.63 -1.23 15.73
C GLN A 70 -18.72 0.21 16.24
N THR A 71 -17.75 0.70 17.02
CA THR A 71 -17.68 2.11 17.45
C THR A 71 -17.59 3.07 16.28
N ILE A 72 -16.88 2.73 15.20
CA ILE A 72 -16.81 3.56 13.99
C ILE A 72 -18.18 3.67 13.31
N VAL A 73 -18.91 2.55 13.16
CA VAL A 73 -20.25 2.53 12.55
C VAL A 73 -21.25 3.30 13.42
N VAL A 74 -21.21 3.09 14.74
CA VAL A 74 -22.06 3.82 15.70
C VAL A 74 -21.78 5.32 15.66
N SER A 75 -20.52 5.73 15.57
CA SER A 75 -20.13 7.14 15.42
C SER A 75 -20.68 7.75 14.13
N LYS A 76 -20.52 7.06 12.99
CA LYS A 76 -21.02 7.52 11.68
C LYS A 76 -22.55 7.70 11.67
N ASN A 77 -23.28 6.74 12.22
CA ASN A 77 -24.74 6.82 12.30
C ASN A 77 -25.21 7.95 13.24
N LYS A 78 -24.46 8.24 14.31
CA LYS A 78 -24.74 9.39 15.19
C LYS A 78 -24.51 10.74 14.51
N ILE A 79 -23.62 10.81 13.51
CA ILE A 79 -23.35 12.03 12.74
C ILE A 79 -24.51 12.28 11.75
N SER A 80 -24.96 11.25 11.02
CA SER A 80 -26.07 11.44 10.05
C SER A 80 -27.37 11.90 10.73
N ILE A 81 -27.72 11.34 11.89
CA ILE A 81 -28.92 11.74 12.65
C ILE A 81 -28.84 13.20 13.14
N LYS A 82 -27.64 13.75 13.35
CA LYS A 82 -27.46 15.15 13.77
C LYS A 82 -27.50 16.12 12.59
N GLU A 83 -27.03 15.72 11.42
CA GLU A 83 -27.10 16.55 10.20
C GLU A 83 -28.55 16.76 9.78
N ASP A 84 -29.39 15.72 9.85
CA ASP A 84 -30.82 15.80 9.53
C ASP A 84 -31.60 16.71 10.50
N LYS A 85 -31.17 16.83 11.76
CA LYS A 85 -31.82 17.69 12.78
C LYS A 85 -31.37 19.15 12.76
N LYS A 86 -30.29 19.48 12.05
CA LYS A 86 -29.76 20.86 11.97
C LYS A 86 -30.28 21.61 10.73
N ALA A 87 -30.99 20.91 9.84
CA ALA A 87 -31.55 21.43 8.59
C ALA A 87 -33.06 21.73 8.66
N LEU A 88 -33.66 21.76 9.86
CA LEU A 88 -35.06 22.15 10.09
C LEU A 88 -35.15 23.44 10.91
#